data_AF-A0A939EPG3-F1
#
_entry.id   AF-A0A939EPG3-F1
#
_cell.length_a   1.000
_cell.length_b   1.000
_cell.length_c   1.000
_cell.angle_alpha   90.00
_cell.angle_beta   90.00
_cell.angle_gamma   90.00
#
_symmetry.space_group_name_H-M   'P 1'
#
loop_
_entity.id
_entity.type
_entity.pdbx_description
1 polymer ?
#
loop_
_entity_poly.entity_id
_entity_poly.type
_entity_poly.pdbx_seq_one_letter_code
_entity_poly.pdbx_strand_id
1 'polypeptide(L)'
;MALSLLEIALVARLIVHGGGRNSPSSPDLGKPRPDEDLEMPTATPIATISPANRLFGSATLNAQRDGFNPDRVPSTYYMNATGEFARLRPLHKDGFALLRHQTRTVGIYTGDWDSTRTFTWNQQNNGNIVFRDLGNSAANIANAITALTQGATLTTAQVQQHNAAAAQQPHLDKAVAYVTDGSLAGCFVGGDQQITLNEYHPMSVVDASSGNSTNFHTGHVLLTAPTVAEFYDQNFPGMLVQLMQLGQSPQSIAVDLAPRGRSITVPIMSNVQYFPVKMFPTPEDQSALVRAMIMSFV
;
A
#
# COMPACT_ATOMS: atom_id res chain seq x y z
N MET A 1 28.58 1.39 5.91
CA MET A 1 28.95 2.76 6.31
C MET A 1 27.71 3.37 6.93
N ALA A 2 27.71 3.60 8.24
CA ALA A 2 26.57 4.18 8.94
C ALA A 2 26.56 5.70 8.74
N LEU A 3 25.48 6.24 8.19
CA LEU A 3 25.23 7.68 8.23
C LEU A 3 25.31 8.15 9.69
N SER A 4 26.03 9.23 9.91
CA SER A 4 26.09 9.81 11.25
C SER A 4 24.70 10.36 11.61
N LEU A 5 24.24 10.14 12.84
CA LEU A 5 22.99 10.72 13.38
C LEU A 5 22.89 12.25 13.15
N LEU A 6 24.02 12.91 12.92
CA LEU A 6 24.14 14.33 12.60
C LEU A 6 23.50 14.71 11.25
N GLU A 7 23.55 13.83 10.25
CA GLU A 7 23.00 14.10 8.92
C GLU A 7 21.47 13.93 8.91
N ILE A 8 20.94 12.97 9.66
CA ILE A 8 19.49 12.77 9.86
C ILE A 8 18.88 13.98 10.59
N ALA A 9 19.58 14.56 11.57
CA ALA A 9 19.16 15.76 12.30
C ALA A 9 19.09 17.03 11.42
N LEU A 10 19.94 17.13 10.39
CA LEU A 10 19.94 18.26 9.46
C LEU A 10 18.66 18.29 8.62
N VAL A 11 18.10 17.12 8.29
CA VAL A 11 16.89 17.02 7.45
C VAL A 11 15.61 17.20 8.25
N ALA A 12 15.60 16.87 9.54
CA ALA A 12 14.47 17.17 10.43
C ALA A 12 14.21 18.69 10.61
N ARG A 13 15.24 19.54 10.43
CA ARG A 13 15.06 21.01 10.46
C ARG A 13 14.17 21.55 9.33
N LEU A 14 14.11 20.87 8.19
CA LEU A 14 13.24 21.25 7.07
C LEU A 14 11.76 20.99 7.34
N ILE A 15 11.44 20.06 8.25
CA ILE A 15 10.06 19.72 8.62
C ILE A 15 9.51 20.73 9.65
N VAL A 16 10.36 21.32 10.49
CA VAL A 16 9.92 22.19 11.60
C VAL A 16 9.88 23.68 11.24
N HIS A 17 10.52 24.13 10.15
CA HIS A 17 10.61 25.56 9.79
C HIS A 17 10.00 25.90 8.43
N GLY A 18 8.75 25.50 8.20
CA GLY A 18 7.87 26.27 7.32
C GLY A 18 7.65 27.67 7.89
N GLY A 19 8.53 28.62 7.56
CA GLY A 19 8.48 29.96 8.14
C GLY A 19 9.53 30.96 7.64
N GLY A 20 9.47 31.30 6.35
CA GLY A 20 9.71 32.66 5.80
C GLY A 20 11.09 33.33 5.91
N ARG A 21 11.72 33.60 4.74
CA ARG A 21 11.77 34.92 4.08
C ARG A 21 12.79 34.89 2.94
N ASN A 22 12.31 35.07 1.70
CA ASN A 22 12.91 35.85 0.62
C ASN A 22 12.02 35.69 -0.63
N SER A 23 11.31 36.75 -1.03
CA SER A 23 10.80 36.89 -2.40
C SER A 23 11.96 37.36 -3.29
N PRO A 24 12.13 36.86 -4.52
CA PRO A 24 11.30 37.35 -5.62
C PRO A 24 10.91 36.30 -6.70
N SER A 25 9.97 36.72 -7.55
CA SER A 25 9.36 36.09 -8.73
C SER A 25 8.35 34.97 -8.46
N SER A 26 7.09 35.26 -8.80
CA SER A 26 5.95 34.35 -8.74
C SER A 26 6.28 33.02 -9.41
N PRO A 27 6.32 31.91 -8.67
CA PRO A 27 6.14 30.61 -9.30
C PRO A 27 4.66 30.52 -9.69
N ASP A 28 4.45 30.19 -10.96
CA ASP A 28 3.16 29.76 -11.51
C ASP A 28 2.52 28.76 -10.53
N LEU A 29 1.49 29.22 -9.82
CA LEU A 29 0.68 28.41 -8.91
C LEU A 29 -0.10 27.45 -9.79
N GLY A 30 0.56 26.33 -10.13
CA GLY A 30 -0.08 25.17 -10.70
C GLY A 30 -1.38 24.94 -9.94
N LYS A 31 -2.48 24.91 -10.70
CA LYS A 31 -3.85 24.82 -10.21
C LYS A 31 -3.95 23.88 -9.00
N PRO A 32 -4.76 24.22 -7.97
CA PRO A 32 -5.06 23.30 -6.89
C PRO A 32 -5.46 21.94 -7.46
N ARG A 33 -4.86 20.85 -6.98
CA ARG A 33 -5.41 19.52 -7.27
C ARG A 33 -6.84 19.52 -6.73
N PRO A 34 -7.86 19.27 -7.56
CA PRO A 34 -9.21 19.12 -7.06
C PRO A 34 -9.25 17.84 -6.23
N ASP A 35 -9.83 17.94 -5.02
CA ASP A 35 -10.27 16.83 -4.18
C ASP A 35 -9.17 16.05 -3.43
N GLU A 36 -8.35 16.77 -2.65
CA GLU A 36 -7.90 16.21 -1.36
C GLU A 36 -9.06 16.33 -0.36
N ASP A 37 -10.04 15.41 -0.42
CA ASP A 37 -10.80 15.00 0.77
C ASP A 37 -9.89 14.17 1.70
N LEU A 38 -8.67 14.67 1.92
CA LEU A 38 -7.80 14.14 2.95
C LEU A 38 -8.37 14.67 4.26
N GLU A 39 -8.94 13.76 5.04
CA GLU A 39 -9.34 14.07 6.42
C GLU A 39 -8.19 14.78 7.13
N MET A 40 -8.52 15.77 7.95
CA MET A 40 -7.53 16.53 8.70
C MET A 40 -6.60 15.58 9.47
N PRO A 41 -5.27 15.85 9.51
CA PRO A 41 -4.33 15.06 10.28
C PRO A 41 -4.82 14.83 11.71
N THR A 42 -4.89 13.57 12.11
CA THR A 42 -5.35 13.15 13.44
C THR A 42 -4.22 12.42 14.13
N ALA A 43 -3.92 12.78 15.38
CA ALA A 43 -2.92 12.07 16.16
C ALA A 43 -3.39 10.63 16.47
N THR A 44 -2.45 9.68 16.53
CA THR A 44 -2.72 8.34 17.07
C THR A 44 -3.18 8.41 18.53
N PRO A 45 -3.96 7.43 19.03
CA PRO A 45 -4.29 6.16 18.38
C PRO A 45 -5.38 6.28 17.31
N ILE A 46 -5.24 5.52 16.23
CA ILE A 46 -6.27 5.34 15.21
C ILE A 46 -6.87 3.94 15.36
N ALA A 47 -7.96 3.83 16.11
CA ALA A 47 -8.58 2.56 16.51
C ALA A 47 -8.96 1.64 15.34
N THR A 48 -9.17 2.21 14.14
CA THR A 48 -9.38 1.45 12.91
C THR A 48 -8.21 0.51 12.60
N ILE A 49 -6.98 0.85 13.00
CA ILE A 49 -5.81 -0.02 12.92
C ILE A 49 -5.88 -1.04 14.05
N SER A 50 -6.43 -2.21 13.76
CA SER A 50 -6.44 -3.33 14.70
C SER A 50 -6.45 -4.65 13.94
N PRO A 51 -6.05 -5.77 14.58
CA PRO A 51 -6.16 -7.09 13.96
C PRO A 51 -7.58 -7.42 13.49
N ALA A 52 -8.60 -7.01 14.25
CA ALA A 52 -10.01 -7.29 13.93
C ALA A 52 -10.52 -6.53 12.69
N ASN A 53 -9.94 -5.37 12.39
CA ASN A 53 -10.33 -4.54 11.25
C ASN A 53 -9.45 -4.78 10.01
N ARG A 54 -8.42 -5.63 10.10
CA ARG A 54 -7.46 -5.86 9.00
C ARG A 54 -8.11 -6.68 7.90
N LEU A 55 -8.22 -6.10 6.71
CA LEU A 55 -8.86 -6.73 5.56
C LEU A 55 -7.86 -7.56 4.74
N PHE A 56 -6.77 -6.92 4.33
CA PHE A 56 -5.76 -7.49 3.41
C PHE A 56 -4.49 -6.62 3.43
N GLY A 57 -3.50 -7.00 2.63
CA GLY A 57 -2.34 -6.16 2.35
C GLY A 57 -2.05 -6.07 0.86
N SER A 58 -1.05 -5.27 0.51
CA SER A 58 -0.57 -5.21 -0.86
C SER A 58 0.95 -5.15 -0.92
N ALA A 59 1.51 -5.86 -1.90
CA ALA A 59 2.95 -5.99 -2.07
C ALA A 59 3.38 -5.64 -3.49
N THR A 60 4.63 -5.21 -3.60
CA THR A 60 5.29 -5.03 -4.90
C THR A 60 5.91 -6.36 -5.30
N LEU A 61 5.74 -6.76 -6.56
CA LEU A 61 6.45 -7.90 -7.12
C LEU A 61 7.94 -7.58 -7.33
N ASN A 62 8.78 -8.61 -7.38
CA ASN A 62 10.16 -8.49 -7.82
C ASN A 62 10.24 -8.12 -9.32
N ALA A 63 11.45 -7.86 -9.83
CA ALA A 63 11.65 -7.41 -11.21
C ALA A 63 11.18 -8.45 -12.25
N GLN A 64 11.29 -9.74 -11.91
CA GLN A 64 10.89 -10.88 -12.74
C GLN A 64 9.38 -11.14 -12.69
N ARG A 65 8.66 -10.50 -11.77
CA ARG A 65 7.22 -10.67 -11.50
C ARG A 65 6.82 -12.10 -11.12
N ASP A 66 7.76 -12.90 -10.65
CA ASP A 66 7.55 -14.29 -10.24
C ASP A 66 7.54 -14.46 -8.72
N GLY A 67 7.68 -13.38 -7.95
CA GLY A 67 7.58 -13.38 -6.50
C GLY A 67 7.42 -11.99 -5.92
N PHE A 68 7.20 -11.90 -4.61
CA PHE A 68 7.15 -10.62 -3.90
C PHE A 68 8.56 -10.08 -3.64
N ASN A 69 8.70 -8.76 -3.72
CA ASN A 69 9.97 -8.10 -3.43
C ASN A 69 10.22 -8.08 -1.91
N PRO A 70 11.21 -8.82 -1.38
CA PRO A 70 11.47 -8.92 0.05
C PRO A 70 11.96 -7.59 0.66
N ASP A 71 12.51 -6.69 -0.16
CA ASP A 71 13.02 -5.38 0.28
C ASP A 71 11.91 -4.33 0.42
N ARG A 72 10.68 -4.65 -0.01
CA ARG A 72 9.52 -3.76 0.07
C ARG A 72 8.57 -4.25 1.15
N VAL A 73 8.35 -3.41 2.16
CA VAL A 73 7.39 -3.70 3.24
C VAL A 73 5.96 -3.58 2.71
N PRO A 74 5.12 -4.63 2.78
CA PRO A 74 3.75 -4.58 2.27
C PRO A 74 2.92 -3.51 2.95
N SER A 75 2.06 -2.83 2.20
CA SER A 75 1.04 -1.97 2.81
C SER A 75 -0.05 -2.83 3.45
N THR A 76 -0.71 -2.34 4.50
CA THR A 76 -1.82 -3.03 5.16
C THR A 76 -3.06 -2.17 5.18
N TYR A 77 -4.22 -2.81 5.03
CA TYR A 77 -5.50 -2.14 4.84
C TYR A 77 -6.48 -2.58 5.91
N TYR A 78 -7.17 -1.59 6.48
CA TYR A 78 -8.09 -1.77 7.57
C TYR A 78 -9.40 -1.08 7.23
N MET A 79 -10.50 -1.71 7.64
CA MET A 79 -11.80 -1.06 7.64
C MET A 79 -12.58 -1.50 8.87
N ASN A 80 -13.14 -0.56 9.61
CA ASN A 80 -14.01 -0.87 10.75
C ASN A 80 -15.47 -1.09 10.29
N ALA A 81 -16.35 -1.46 11.23
CA ALA A 81 -17.76 -1.71 10.94
C ALA A 81 -18.53 -0.46 10.47
N THR A 82 -18.05 0.75 10.76
CA THR A 82 -18.67 2.01 10.30
C THR A 82 -18.17 2.44 8.93
N GLY A 83 -17.24 1.69 8.32
CA GLY A 83 -16.68 1.95 6.99
C GLY A 83 -15.41 2.82 6.99
N GLU A 84 -14.95 3.29 8.16
CA GLU A 84 -13.71 4.06 8.24
C GLU A 84 -12.56 3.20 7.74
N PHE A 85 -11.79 3.75 6.80
CA PHE A 85 -10.74 3.05 6.10
C PHE A 85 -9.38 3.64 6.44
N ALA A 86 -8.43 2.75 6.73
CA ALA A 86 -7.05 3.13 6.95
C ALA A 86 -6.12 2.28 6.08
N ARG A 87 -5.15 2.95 5.44
CA ARG A 87 -4.01 2.30 4.77
C ARG A 87 -2.73 2.66 5.51
N LEU A 88 -2.07 1.65 6.06
CA LEU A 88 -0.70 1.77 6.51
C LEU A 88 0.25 1.48 5.37
N ARG A 89 1.16 2.41 5.11
CA ARG A 89 2.20 2.32 4.09
C ARG A 89 3.55 2.45 4.80
N PRO A 90 4.12 1.34 5.31
CA PRO A 90 5.26 1.43 6.21
C PRO A 90 6.53 1.90 5.51
N LEU A 91 6.72 1.51 4.25
CA LEU A 91 7.88 1.89 3.46
C LEU A 91 7.48 2.24 2.03
N HIS A 92 7.69 3.49 1.63
CA HIS A 92 7.43 4.00 0.29
C HIS A 92 8.45 5.07 -0.08
N LYS A 93 8.57 5.41 -1.37
CA LYS A 93 9.43 6.51 -1.83
C LYS A 93 9.10 7.85 -1.15
N ASP A 94 7.83 8.04 -0.80
CA ASP A 94 7.34 9.23 -0.11
C ASP A 94 7.37 9.08 1.43
N GLY A 95 7.88 7.95 1.94
CA GLY A 95 8.03 7.72 3.37
C GLY A 95 6.92 6.87 4.01
N PHE A 96 7.09 6.66 5.32
CA PHE A 96 6.10 6.05 6.20
C PHE A 96 4.84 6.93 6.21
N ALA A 97 3.67 6.33 6.06
CA ALA A 97 2.41 7.05 6.15
C ALA A 97 1.29 6.14 6.68
N LEU A 98 0.39 6.76 7.43
CA LEU A 98 -0.94 6.24 7.74
C LEU A 98 -1.94 7.14 7.04
N LEU A 99 -2.69 6.60 6.09
CA LEU A 99 -3.68 7.35 5.32
C LEU A 99 -5.08 6.94 5.76
N ARG A 100 -5.92 7.92 6.11
CA ARG A 100 -7.31 7.72 6.58
C ARG A 100 -8.29 8.33 5.61
N HIS A 101 -9.40 7.62 5.44
CA HIS A 101 -10.54 8.05 4.66
C HIS A 101 -11.83 7.56 5.34
N GLN A 102 -12.89 8.35 5.24
CA GLN A 102 -14.20 7.98 5.80
C GLN A 102 -14.72 6.66 5.22
N THR A 103 -14.48 6.42 3.94
CA THR A 103 -14.79 5.16 3.26
C THR A 103 -13.96 4.99 1.99
N ARG A 104 -13.91 3.77 1.47
CA ARG A 104 -13.36 3.44 0.15
C ARG A 104 -14.20 2.35 -0.51
N THR A 105 -14.30 2.42 -1.83
CA THR A 105 -14.63 1.25 -2.67
C THR A 105 -13.33 0.58 -3.08
N VAL A 106 -13.29 -0.74 -3.01
CA VAL A 106 -12.10 -1.56 -3.26
C VAL A 106 -12.41 -2.59 -4.34
N GLY A 107 -11.47 -2.77 -5.26
CA GLY A 107 -11.47 -3.85 -6.25
C GLY A 107 -10.07 -4.41 -6.45
N ILE A 108 -9.98 -5.48 -7.24
CA ILE A 108 -8.72 -5.98 -7.79
C ILE A 108 -8.82 -6.09 -9.31
N TYR A 109 -7.70 -5.90 -9.99
CA TYR A 109 -7.66 -6.00 -11.44
C TYR A 109 -6.31 -6.43 -12.00
N THR A 110 -6.33 -6.91 -13.24
CA THR A 110 -5.16 -6.94 -14.13
C THR A 110 -5.54 -6.38 -15.49
N GLY A 111 -4.56 -5.94 -16.28
CA GLY A 111 -4.74 -5.24 -17.55
C GLY A 111 -4.55 -3.72 -17.42
N ASP A 112 -5.07 -2.98 -18.39
CA ASP A 112 -4.81 -1.56 -18.56
C ASP A 112 -5.90 -0.70 -17.88
N TRP A 113 -5.64 -0.34 -16.62
CA TRP A 113 -6.49 0.60 -15.89
C TRP A 113 -6.39 2.01 -16.47
N ASP A 114 -7.52 2.59 -16.87
CA ASP A 114 -7.55 3.95 -17.41
C ASP A 114 -7.58 4.96 -16.27
N SER A 115 -6.42 5.58 -16.03
CA SER A 115 -6.26 6.52 -14.94
C SER A 115 -6.99 7.86 -15.12
N THR A 116 -7.50 8.13 -16.32
CA THR A 116 -8.27 9.34 -16.62
C THR A 116 -9.77 9.16 -16.36
N ARG A 117 -10.19 7.95 -16.03
CA ARG A 117 -11.59 7.56 -15.85
C ARG A 117 -11.89 7.26 -14.40
N THR A 118 -13.18 7.27 -14.06
CA THR A 118 -13.63 6.98 -12.70
C THR A 118 -13.49 5.49 -12.38
N PHE A 119 -13.51 5.16 -11.09
CA PHE A 119 -13.54 3.76 -10.63
C PHE A 119 -14.70 2.98 -11.26
N THR A 120 -15.93 3.52 -11.20
CA THR A 120 -17.13 2.88 -11.77
C THR A 120 -17.02 2.72 -13.28
N TRP A 121 -16.44 3.71 -13.99
CA TRP A 121 -16.24 3.58 -15.43
C TRP A 121 -15.30 2.42 -15.75
N ASN A 122 -14.17 2.33 -15.04
CA ASN A 122 -13.24 1.21 -15.22
C ASN A 122 -13.92 -0.13 -14.92
N GLN A 123 -14.64 -0.23 -13.81
CA GLN A 123 -15.37 -1.43 -13.43
C GLN A 123 -16.39 -1.89 -14.49
N GLN A 124 -17.15 -0.96 -15.08
CA GLN A 124 -18.32 -1.30 -15.89
C GLN A 124 -18.08 -1.26 -17.40
N ASN A 125 -17.12 -0.45 -17.85
CA ASN A 125 -16.95 -0.11 -19.27
C ASN A 125 -15.53 -0.35 -19.80
N ASN A 126 -14.54 -0.57 -18.93
CA ASN A 126 -13.18 -0.85 -19.39
C ASN A 126 -13.07 -2.32 -19.82
N GLY A 127 -13.17 -2.54 -21.13
CA GLY A 127 -12.97 -3.85 -21.75
C GLY A 127 -11.54 -4.37 -21.70
N ASN A 128 -10.57 -3.56 -21.26
CA ASN A 128 -9.14 -3.89 -21.24
C ASN A 128 -8.65 -4.32 -19.84
N ILE A 129 -9.56 -4.67 -18.92
CA ILE A 129 -9.20 -5.21 -17.61
C ILE A 129 -9.99 -6.46 -17.25
N VAL A 130 -9.33 -7.38 -16.55
CA VAL A 130 -10.01 -8.41 -15.75
C VAL A 130 -10.19 -7.82 -14.36
N PHE A 131 -11.44 -7.60 -13.95
CA PHE A 131 -11.77 -6.91 -12.69
C PHE A 131 -12.60 -7.81 -11.76
N ARG A 132 -12.40 -7.65 -10.46
CA ARG A 132 -13.30 -8.16 -9.41
C ARG A 132 -13.57 -7.05 -8.40
N ASP A 133 -14.85 -6.75 -8.21
CA ASP A 133 -15.30 -5.85 -7.16
C ASP A 133 -15.17 -6.56 -5.81
N LEU A 134 -14.56 -5.90 -4.83
CA LEU A 134 -14.53 -6.36 -3.44
C LEU A 134 -15.58 -5.64 -2.59
N GLY A 135 -16.09 -4.49 -3.05
CA GLY A 135 -17.10 -3.72 -2.36
C GLY A 135 -16.54 -2.57 -1.51
N ASN A 136 -17.39 -2.04 -0.63
CA ASN A 136 -17.17 -0.78 0.09
C ASN A 136 -17.42 -0.88 1.61
N SER A 137 -17.52 -2.10 2.13
CA SER A 137 -17.68 -2.37 3.56
C SER A 137 -16.74 -3.50 3.98
N ALA A 138 -16.34 -3.52 5.26
CA ALA A 138 -15.44 -4.53 5.79
C ALA A 138 -15.97 -5.96 5.52
N ALA A 139 -17.27 -6.16 5.75
CA ALA A 139 -17.93 -7.45 5.51
C ALA A 139 -17.95 -7.84 4.03
N ASN A 140 -18.29 -6.90 3.12
CA ASN A 140 -18.31 -7.20 1.68
C ASN A 140 -16.92 -7.57 1.17
N ILE A 141 -15.90 -6.81 1.58
CA ILE A 141 -14.51 -7.04 1.17
C ILE A 141 -14.01 -8.39 1.69
N ALA A 142 -14.25 -8.69 2.97
CA ALA A 142 -13.86 -9.96 3.57
C ALA A 142 -14.57 -11.15 2.89
N ASN A 143 -15.87 -11.03 2.61
CA ASN A 143 -16.66 -12.05 1.92
C ASN A 143 -16.18 -12.25 0.48
N ALA A 144 -15.90 -11.17 -0.26
CA ALA A 144 -15.40 -11.24 -1.63
C ALA A 144 -14.02 -11.91 -1.69
N ILE A 145 -13.09 -11.53 -0.81
CA ILE A 145 -11.78 -12.18 -0.71
C ILE A 145 -11.95 -13.66 -0.37
N THR A 146 -12.80 -13.99 0.61
CA THR A 146 -13.08 -15.39 0.98
C THR A 146 -13.63 -16.20 -0.20
N ALA A 147 -14.61 -15.66 -0.92
CA ALA A 147 -15.17 -16.31 -2.10
C ALA A 147 -14.11 -16.52 -3.20
N LEU A 148 -13.22 -15.55 -3.42
CA LEU A 148 -12.12 -15.70 -4.38
C LEU A 148 -11.11 -16.79 -3.93
N THR A 149 -10.81 -16.89 -2.63
CA THR A 149 -9.91 -17.96 -2.12
C THR A 149 -10.52 -19.36 -2.19
N GLN A 150 -11.85 -19.47 -2.17
CA GLN A 150 -12.59 -20.72 -2.28
C GLN A 150 -12.92 -21.11 -3.74
N GLY A 151 -12.64 -20.21 -4.70
CA GLY A 151 -12.89 -20.42 -6.12
C GLY A 151 -11.81 -21.27 -6.79
N ALA A 152 -11.48 -20.92 -8.04
CA ALA A 152 -10.38 -21.58 -8.74
C ALA A 152 -9.06 -21.34 -8.00
N THR A 153 -8.25 -22.38 -7.88
CA THR A 153 -6.93 -22.32 -7.23
C THR A 153 -5.86 -22.83 -8.17
N LEU A 154 -4.67 -22.23 -8.08
CA LEU A 154 -3.48 -22.62 -8.84
C LEU A 154 -2.26 -22.56 -7.92
N THR A 155 -1.23 -23.33 -8.23
CA THR A 155 0.12 -23.14 -7.69
C THR A 155 0.89 -22.16 -8.57
N THR A 156 1.97 -21.57 -8.03
CA THR A 156 2.88 -20.72 -8.84
C THR A 156 3.42 -21.49 -10.06
N ALA A 157 3.74 -22.78 -9.91
CA ALA A 157 4.21 -23.62 -11.00
C ALA A 157 3.15 -23.79 -12.11
N GLN A 158 1.87 -23.95 -11.75
CA GLN A 158 0.78 -24.03 -12.74
C GLN A 158 0.57 -22.72 -13.48
N VAL A 159 0.69 -21.57 -12.79
CA VAL A 159 0.67 -20.24 -13.42
C VAL A 159 1.81 -20.12 -14.45
N GLN A 160 3.03 -20.46 -14.05
CA GLN A 160 4.21 -20.41 -14.93
C GLN A 160 4.08 -21.37 -16.12
N GLN A 161 3.59 -22.60 -15.89
CA GLN A 161 3.37 -23.58 -16.94
C GLN A 161 2.32 -23.11 -17.95
N HIS A 162 1.23 -22.49 -17.48
CA HIS A 162 0.22 -21.93 -18.37
C HIS A 162 0.84 -20.81 -19.22
N ASN A 163 1.48 -19.84 -18.60
CA ASN A 163 2.04 -18.68 -19.29
C ASN A 163 3.15 -19.07 -20.28
N ALA A 164 4.02 -20.03 -19.93
CA ALA A 164 5.10 -20.49 -20.81
C ALA A 164 4.59 -21.17 -22.10
N ALA A 165 3.35 -21.64 -22.11
CA ALA A 165 2.71 -22.29 -23.25
C ALA A 165 1.38 -21.62 -23.61
N ALA A 166 1.22 -20.31 -23.34
CA ALA A 166 -0.05 -19.60 -23.42
C ALA A 166 -0.77 -19.80 -24.77
N ALA A 167 -0.02 -19.88 -25.88
CA ALA A 167 -0.57 -20.10 -27.23
C ALA A 167 -1.18 -21.50 -27.45
N GLN A 168 -0.83 -22.50 -26.62
CA GLN A 168 -1.33 -23.87 -26.70
C GLN A 168 -2.29 -24.23 -25.55
N GLN A 169 -2.43 -23.37 -24.55
CA GLN A 169 -3.33 -23.59 -23.42
C GLN A 169 -4.79 -23.29 -23.79
N PRO A 170 -5.76 -23.85 -23.04
CA PRO A 170 -7.15 -23.42 -23.14
C PRO A 170 -7.28 -21.90 -22.96
N HIS A 171 -8.21 -21.30 -23.71
CA HIS A 171 -8.45 -19.86 -23.62
C HIS A 171 -8.99 -19.48 -22.24
N LEU A 172 -8.36 -18.47 -21.64
CA LEU A 172 -8.84 -17.77 -20.45
C LEU A 172 -9.94 -16.80 -20.87
N ASP A 173 -11.05 -16.79 -20.13
CA ASP A 173 -12.17 -15.84 -20.30
C ASP A 173 -12.42 -15.17 -18.95
N LYS A 174 -11.80 -13.99 -18.76
CA LYS A 174 -11.78 -13.24 -17.50
C LYS A 174 -11.60 -14.13 -16.25
N ALA A 175 -10.75 -15.15 -16.37
CA ALA A 175 -10.47 -16.12 -15.33
C ALA A 175 -9.78 -15.44 -14.16
N VAL A 176 -10.10 -15.85 -12.93
CA VAL A 176 -9.43 -15.42 -11.70
C VAL A 176 -9.19 -16.64 -10.84
N ALA A 177 -7.96 -16.78 -10.33
CA ALA A 177 -7.58 -17.87 -9.45
C ALA A 177 -6.77 -17.36 -8.26
N TYR A 178 -6.93 -18.02 -7.12
CA TYR A 178 -6.10 -17.82 -5.93
C TYR A 178 -4.84 -18.69 -6.01
N VAL A 179 -3.68 -18.11 -5.74
CA VAL A 179 -2.41 -18.86 -5.75
C VAL A 179 -2.16 -19.46 -4.38
N THR A 180 -2.10 -20.79 -4.29
CA THR A 180 -2.04 -21.52 -3.01
C THR A 180 -0.63 -21.90 -2.57
N ASP A 181 0.35 -21.88 -3.48
CA ASP A 181 1.72 -22.34 -3.22
C ASP A 181 2.76 -21.64 -4.11
N GLY A 182 4.01 -21.62 -3.65
CA GLY A 182 5.17 -21.04 -4.31
C GLY A 182 5.38 -19.54 -4.03
N SER A 183 6.24 -18.89 -4.81
CA SER A 183 6.67 -17.50 -4.61
C SER A 183 5.57 -16.45 -4.81
N LEU A 184 4.44 -16.83 -5.42
CA LEU A 184 3.23 -16.00 -5.56
C LEU A 184 2.10 -16.44 -4.60
N ALA A 185 2.34 -17.37 -3.68
CA ALA A 185 1.32 -17.84 -2.75
C ALA A 185 0.64 -16.67 -2.02
N GLY A 186 -0.68 -16.74 -1.90
CA GLY A 186 -1.47 -15.76 -1.16
C GLY A 186 -1.94 -14.55 -1.96
N CYS A 187 -1.59 -14.44 -3.24
CA CYS A 187 -2.18 -13.46 -4.16
C CYS A 187 -3.25 -14.07 -5.06
N PHE A 188 -3.88 -13.19 -5.85
CA PHE A 188 -4.81 -13.56 -6.92
C PHE A 188 -4.16 -13.31 -8.27
N VAL A 189 -4.40 -14.19 -9.23
CA VAL A 189 -4.03 -13.99 -10.64
C VAL A 189 -5.29 -13.91 -11.50
N GLY A 190 -5.27 -13.03 -12.49
CA GLY A 190 -6.32 -12.88 -13.48
C GLY A 190 -5.77 -13.11 -14.87
N GLY A 191 -6.59 -13.63 -15.78
CA GLY A 191 -6.19 -13.81 -17.17
C GLY A 191 -7.36 -13.88 -18.13
N ASP A 192 -7.09 -13.53 -19.37
CA ASP A 192 -8.05 -13.42 -20.47
C ASP A 192 -7.31 -13.47 -21.81
N GLN A 193 -7.92 -14.12 -22.80
CA GLN A 193 -7.32 -14.32 -24.12
C GLN A 193 -6.94 -13.01 -24.83
N GLN A 194 -7.73 -11.95 -24.66
CA GLN A 194 -7.54 -10.68 -25.37
C GLN A 194 -6.84 -9.64 -24.49
N ILE A 195 -7.19 -9.59 -23.21
CA ILE A 195 -6.70 -8.55 -22.30
C ILE A 195 -5.29 -8.86 -21.81
N THR A 196 -5.00 -10.14 -21.53
CA THR A 196 -3.72 -10.58 -20.99
C THR A 196 -3.00 -11.56 -21.92
N LEU A 197 -3.40 -11.62 -23.20
CA LEU A 197 -2.81 -12.50 -24.21
C LEU A 197 -2.81 -13.98 -23.79
N ASN A 198 -3.85 -14.41 -23.07
CA ASN A 198 -3.98 -15.75 -22.51
C ASN A 198 -2.95 -16.09 -21.42
N GLU A 199 -2.39 -15.09 -20.74
CA GLU A 199 -1.52 -15.28 -19.59
C GLU A 199 -2.23 -14.93 -18.29
N TYR A 200 -1.87 -15.60 -17.20
CA TYR A 200 -2.22 -15.20 -15.84
C TYR A 200 -1.24 -14.14 -15.34
N HIS A 201 -1.78 -13.02 -14.84
CA HIS A 201 -1.00 -11.97 -14.18
C HIS A 201 -1.52 -11.72 -12.77
N PRO A 202 -0.64 -11.42 -11.79
CA PRO A 202 -1.05 -11.00 -10.46
C PRO A 202 -1.96 -9.77 -10.49
N MET A 203 -3.05 -9.82 -9.72
CA MET A 203 -4.06 -8.77 -9.69
C MET A 203 -3.69 -7.69 -8.66
N SER A 204 -3.66 -6.45 -9.12
CA SER A 204 -3.39 -5.28 -8.29
C SER A 204 -4.65 -4.82 -7.56
N VAL A 205 -4.49 -4.38 -6.31
CA VAL A 205 -5.56 -3.68 -5.59
C VAL A 205 -5.78 -2.30 -6.20
N VAL A 206 -7.04 -1.91 -6.31
CA VAL A 206 -7.45 -0.54 -6.58
C VAL A 206 -8.44 -0.10 -5.51
N ASP A 207 -8.23 1.09 -4.96
CA ASP A 207 -9.13 1.69 -3.98
C ASP A 207 -9.41 3.15 -4.29
N ALA A 208 -10.65 3.60 -4.12
CA ALA A 208 -11.12 4.96 -4.44
C ALA A 208 -12.09 5.49 -3.37
N SER A 209 -12.17 6.81 -3.19
CA SER A 209 -13.06 7.45 -2.20
C SER A 209 -14.54 7.21 -2.50
N SER A 210 -14.86 7.06 -3.79
CA SER A 210 -16.18 6.65 -4.26
C SER A 210 -16.06 6.07 -5.68
N GLY A 211 -17.14 5.45 -6.17
CA GLY A 211 -17.21 4.98 -7.56
C GLY A 211 -17.03 6.09 -8.61
N ASN A 212 -17.37 7.33 -8.28
CA ASN A 212 -17.26 8.48 -9.20
C ASN A 212 -15.90 9.17 -9.15
N SER A 213 -14.97 8.69 -8.31
CA SER A 213 -13.66 9.30 -8.18
C SER A 213 -12.71 8.87 -9.31
N THR A 214 -11.97 9.82 -9.87
CA THR A 214 -10.78 9.60 -10.70
C THR A 214 -9.50 9.55 -9.87
N ASN A 215 -9.60 9.79 -8.56
CA ASN A 215 -8.50 9.68 -7.62
C ASN A 215 -8.57 8.31 -6.92
N PHE A 216 -7.82 7.36 -7.47
CA PHE A 216 -7.67 6.02 -6.92
C PHE A 216 -6.20 5.74 -6.61
N HIS A 217 -5.99 4.82 -5.69
CA HIS A 217 -4.69 4.22 -5.46
C HIS A 217 -4.64 2.86 -6.14
N THR A 218 -3.53 2.56 -6.83
CA THR A 218 -3.29 1.29 -7.52
C THR A 218 -1.78 0.98 -7.57
N GLY A 219 -1.41 -0.20 -8.08
CA GLY A 219 -0.04 -0.56 -8.47
C GLY A 219 0.62 -1.63 -7.62
N HIS A 220 -0.10 -2.19 -6.64
CA HIS A 220 0.41 -3.24 -5.76
C HIS A 220 -0.50 -4.46 -5.80
N VAL A 221 0.08 -5.66 -5.82
CA VAL A 221 -0.66 -6.92 -5.84
C VAL A 221 -1.35 -7.14 -4.51
N LEU A 222 -2.62 -7.53 -4.53
CA LEU A 222 -3.35 -7.84 -3.31
C LEU A 222 -2.86 -9.16 -2.70
N LEU A 223 -2.61 -9.15 -1.39
CA LEU A 223 -2.30 -10.30 -0.57
C LEU A 223 -3.37 -10.51 0.50
N THR A 224 -3.74 -11.76 0.75
CA THR A 224 -4.62 -12.09 1.87
C THR A 224 -3.97 -11.70 3.21
N ALA A 225 -4.78 -11.32 4.20
CA ALA A 225 -4.27 -10.91 5.51
C ALA A 225 -3.34 -11.95 6.20
N PRO A 226 -3.59 -13.27 6.10
CA PRO A 226 -2.66 -14.28 6.61
C PRO A 226 -1.29 -14.25 5.90
N THR A 227 -1.30 -14.19 4.57
CA THR A 227 -0.06 -14.13 3.76
C THR A 227 0.78 -12.91 4.09
N VAL A 228 0.11 -11.77 4.31
CA VAL A 228 0.81 -10.56 4.75
C VAL A 228 1.46 -10.77 6.11
N ALA A 229 0.74 -11.35 7.06
CA ALA A 229 1.30 -11.64 8.38
C ALA A 229 2.54 -12.54 8.28
N GLU A 230 2.45 -13.62 7.51
CA GLU A 230 3.57 -14.51 7.25
C GLU A 230 4.75 -13.78 6.59
N PHE A 231 4.50 -12.92 5.60
CA PHE A 231 5.53 -12.12 4.96
C PHE A 231 6.26 -11.22 5.96
N TYR A 232 5.52 -10.54 6.85
CA TYR A 232 6.11 -9.74 7.92
C TYR A 232 6.91 -10.61 8.90
N ASP A 233 6.38 -11.75 9.32
CA ASP A 233 7.05 -12.61 10.28
C ASP A 233 8.36 -13.19 9.73
N GLN A 234 8.42 -13.47 8.42
CA GLN A 234 9.61 -13.99 7.76
C GLN A 234 10.65 -12.89 7.46
N ASN A 235 10.22 -11.72 6.98
CA ASN A 235 11.13 -10.70 6.43
C ASN A 235 11.39 -9.54 7.41
N PHE A 236 10.44 -9.24 8.30
CA PHE A 236 10.49 -8.14 9.25
C PHE A 236 9.91 -8.52 10.64
N PRO A 237 10.51 -9.51 11.34
CA PRO A 237 9.95 -10.06 12.58
C PRO A 237 9.55 -8.98 13.59
N GLY A 238 8.31 -9.05 14.09
CA GLY A 238 7.76 -8.13 15.09
C GLY A 238 7.29 -6.77 14.54
N MET A 239 7.62 -6.40 13.30
CA MET A 239 7.25 -5.10 12.74
C MET A 239 5.73 -4.92 12.60
N LEU A 240 5.01 -5.97 12.20
CA LEU A 240 3.56 -5.89 12.07
C LEU A 240 2.89 -5.64 13.43
N VAL A 241 3.39 -6.26 14.49
CA VAL A 241 2.92 -6.03 15.87
C VAL A 241 3.17 -4.58 16.28
N GLN A 242 4.34 -4.03 15.98
CA GLN A 242 4.65 -2.63 16.28
C GLN A 242 3.78 -1.66 15.48
N LEU A 243 3.53 -1.93 14.21
CA LEU A 243 2.57 -1.14 13.42
C LEU A 243 1.17 -1.15 14.04
N MET A 244 0.76 -2.24 14.71
CA MET A 244 -0.55 -2.31 15.37
C MET A 244 -0.64 -1.44 16.63
N GLN A 245 0.48 -0.99 17.19
CA GLN A 245 0.49 -0.05 18.31
C GLN A 245 -0.09 1.33 17.91
N LEU A 246 -0.05 1.68 16.62
CA LEU A 246 -0.66 2.91 16.10
C LEU A 246 -2.17 3.00 16.35
N GLY A 247 -2.85 1.88 16.58
CA GLY A 247 -4.26 1.84 16.95
C GLY A 247 -4.54 1.70 18.44
N GLN A 248 -3.50 1.55 19.27
CA GLN A 248 -3.62 1.23 20.70
C GLN A 248 -3.14 2.39 21.58
N SER A 249 -2.02 3.02 21.22
CA SER A 249 -1.40 4.10 22.00
C SER A 249 -0.91 5.23 21.08
N PRO A 250 -0.80 6.47 21.61
CA PRO A 250 -0.12 7.54 20.89
C PRO A 250 1.33 7.16 20.58
N GLN A 251 1.71 7.22 19.31
CA GLN A 251 3.07 6.96 18.87
C GLN A 251 3.80 8.26 18.56
N SER A 252 5.10 8.27 18.81
CA SER A 252 5.94 9.43 18.52
C SER A 252 7.36 9.01 18.20
N ILE A 253 8.09 9.92 17.57
CA ILE A 253 9.49 9.71 17.19
C ILE A 253 10.32 10.76 17.90
N ALA A 254 11.31 10.32 18.66
CA ALA A 254 12.35 11.19 19.17
C ALA A 254 13.41 11.40 18.07
N VAL A 255 13.64 12.65 17.69
CA VAL A 255 14.71 13.03 16.78
C VAL A 255 15.75 13.84 17.54
N ASP A 256 16.93 13.26 17.71
CA ASP A 256 18.03 13.90 18.41
C ASP A 256 18.69 14.95 17.52
N LEU A 257 18.60 16.21 17.93
CA LEU A 257 19.27 17.34 17.26
C LEU A 257 20.70 17.49 17.80
N ALA A 258 21.55 16.51 17.52
CA ALA A 258 22.99 16.65 17.72
C ALA A 258 23.55 17.81 16.86
N PRO A 259 24.58 18.56 17.34
CA PRO A 259 25.30 18.41 18.60
C PRO A 259 24.68 19.20 19.76
N ARG A 260 23.47 19.77 19.59
CA ARG A 260 22.86 20.69 20.57
C ARG A 260 22.19 20.01 21.76
N GLY A 261 22.21 18.67 21.83
CA GLY A 261 21.68 17.88 22.96
C GLY A 261 20.18 18.05 23.20
N ARG A 262 19.40 18.49 22.20
CA ARG A 262 17.94 18.60 22.28
C ARG A 262 17.31 17.51 21.44
N SER A 263 16.40 16.75 22.02
CA SER A 263 15.53 15.84 21.26
C SER A 263 14.22 16.57 20.94
N ILE A 264 13.71 16.43 19.72
CA ILE A 264 12.34 16.83 19.38
C ILE A 264 11.49 15.58 19.27
N THR A 265 10.34 15.59 19.93
CA THR A 265 9.35 14.52 19.79
C THR A 265 8.35 14.91 18.72
N VAL A 266 8.26 14.12 17.65
CA VAL A 266 7.30 14.29 16.57
C VAL A 266 6.20 13.25 16.76
N PRO A 267 4.96 13.64 17.11
CA PRO A 267 3.85 12.70 17.19
C PRO A 267 3.51 12.15 15.81
N ILE A 268 3.14 10.87 15.75
CA ILE A 268 2.61 10.24 14.55
C ILE A 268 1.16 10.67 14.34
N MET A 269 0.87 11.14 13.14
CA MET A 269 -0.44 11.60 12.70
C MET A 269 -0.84 10.91 11.40
N SER A 270 -2.13 10.77 11.18
CA SER A 270 -2.68 10.33 9.90
C SER A 270 -2.52 11.42 8.82
N ASN A 271 -2.55 11.00 7.56
CA ASN A 271 -2.49 11.87 6.36
C ASN A 271 -1.23 12.75 6.31
N VAL A 272 -0.18 12.35 7.04
CA VAL A 272 1.16 12.93 7.01
C VAL A 272 2.15 11.88 6.49
N GLN A 273 3.10 12.32 5.68
CA GLN A 273 4.18 11.48 5.15
C GLN A 273 5.48 11.80 5.89
N TYR A 274 6.12 10.75 6.42
CA TYR A 274 7.31 10.87 7.25
C TYR A 274 8.50 10.22 6.56
N PHE A 275 9.64 10.93 6.49
CA PHE A 275 10.91 10.42 5.95
C PHE A 275 10.84 9.96 4.48
N PRO A 276 10.43 10.81 3.52
CA PRO A 276 10.54 10.51 2.10
C PRO A 276 12.00 10.27 1.67
N VAL A 277 12.21 9.43 0.65
CA VAL A 277 13.54 9.05 0.12
C VAL A 277 14.41 10.26 -0.22
N LYS A 278 13.82 11.37 -0.67
CA LYS A 278 14.54 12.63 -0.96
C LYS A 278 15.29 13.22 0.25
N MET A 279 15.02 12.75 1.46
CA MET A 279 15.73 13.11 2.69
C MET A 279 17.00 12.29 2.92
N PHE A 280 17.28 11.29 2.09
CA PHE A 280 18.35 10.32 2.32
C PHE A 280 19.28 10.24 1.10
N PRO A 281 20.57 9.89 1.30
CA PRO A 281 21.48 9.64 0.20
C PRO A 281 21.04 8.45 -0.67
N THR A 282 20.48 7.41 -0.04
CA THR A 282 20.01 6.20 -0.72
C THR A 282 18.64 5.74 -0.20
N PRO A 283 17.85 5.02 -1.01
CA PRO A 283 16.63 4.34 -0.55
C PRO A 283 16.88 3.34 0.59
N GLU A 284 18.06 2.72 0.63
CA GLU A 284 18.44 1.74 1.65
C GLU A 284 18.58 2.42 3.03
N ASP A 285 19.18 3.62 3.07
CA ASP A 285 19.30 4.42 4.29
C ASP A 285 17.93 4.84 4.83
N GLN A 286 17.02 5.24 3.93
CA GLN A 286 15.64 5.55 4.28
C GLN A 286 14.94 4.33 4.89
N SER A 287 15.06 3.18 4.24
CA SER A 287 14.47 1.91 4.71
C SER A 287 15.02 1.52 6.08
N ALA A 288 16.33 1.64 6.30
CA ALA A 288 16.93 1.33 7.60
C ALA A 288 16.37 2.22 8.72
N LEU A 289 16.29 3.55 8.51
CA LEU A 289 15.74 4.46 9.51
C LEU A 289 14.27 4.16 9.80
N VAL A 290 13.43 4.07 8.76
CA VAL A 290 11.99 3.90 8.91
C VAL A 290 11.66 2.60 9.63
N ARG A 291 12.38 1.52 9.32
CA ARG A 291 12.22 0.24 10.02
C ARG A 291 12.64 0.34 11.49
N ALA A 292 13.80 0.92 11.79
CA ALA A 292 14.26 1.12 13.17
C ALA A 292 13.27 1.97 13.99
N MET A 293 12.71 3.01 13.37
CA MET A 293 11.71 3.89 13.96
C MET A 293 10.40 3.15 14.28
N ILE A 294 9.86 2.36 13.35
CA ILE A 294 8.66 1.56 13.61
C ILE A 294 8.91 0.60 14.78
N MET A 295 10.09 -0.01 14.83
CA MET A 295 10.44 -0.95 15.90
C MET A 295 10.60 -0.27 17.26
N SER A 296 10.79 1.06 17.32
CA SER A 296 10.90 1.84 18.55
C SER A 296 9.59 2.44 19.05
N PHE A 297 8.45 2.11 18.45
CA PHE A 297 7.13 2.47 18.98
C PHE A 297 6.95 1.93 20.41
N VAL A 298 6.33 2.75 21.29
CA VAL A 298 6.19 2.52 22.73
C VAL A 298 4.75 2.65 23.21
#